data_AF-A0A7V7JML8-F1
#
_entry.id   AF-A0A7V7JML8-F1
#
_cell.length_a   1.000
_cell.length_b   1.000
_cell.length_c   1.000
_cell.angle_alpha   90.00
_cell.angle_beta   90.00
_cell.angle_gamma   90.00
#
_symmetry.space_group_name_H-M   'P 1'
#
loop_
_entity.id
_entity.type
_entity.pdbx_description
1 polymer ?
#
loop_
_entity_poly.entity_id
_entity_poly.type
_entity_poly.pdbx_seq_one_letter_code
_entity_poly.pdbx_strand_id
1 'polypeptide(L)'
;MALTTAYLTQTKNLEPILEAIRNAQAPEKFTSRFLVELGFDSTNDRFMVGVLRGLGFLDDSGAPTERYFSFLDGTQSDHVLADAIREAYGDLFRINSKANEMDKADVKQKLKTLTRGAKSEAVLTKMAMTFASLCKLANFKAASVAQKPKTTPKTAWERRGSTTEGIVDAVRGRGPTGQSKEGLRPCLQYPRRAAVHPRPSGL
;
A
#
# COMPACT_ATOMS: atom_id res chain seq x y z
N MET A 1 -1.99 7.84 2.02
CA MET A 1 -1.25 6.65 2.52
C MET A 1 -0.47 7.05 3.75
N ALA A 2 -0.09 6.10 4.60
CA ALA A 2 0.77 6.38 5.74
C ALA A 2 2.21 6.63 5.28
N LEU A 3 2.93 7.49 6.00
CA LEU A 3 4.36 7.73 5.80
C LEU A 3 5.14 6.40 5.75
N THR A 4 5.93 6.20 4.70
CA THR A 4 6.77 5.00 4.59
C THR A 4 7.76 4.90 5.75
N THR A 5 7.91 3.69 6.28
CA THR A 5 8.85 3.40 7.40
C THR A 5 10.11 2.68 6.94
N ALA A 6 10.20 2.33 5.66
CA ALA A 6 11.37 1.67 5.08
C ALA A 6 12.51 2.67 4.88
N TYR A 7 13.74 2.19 5.06
CA TYR A 7 14.96 2.99 4.88
C TYR A 7 16.12 2.10 4.46
N LEU A 8 17.11 2.71 3.82
CA LEU A 8 18.40 2.06 3.55
C LEU A 8 19.41 2.39 4.64
N THR A 9 20.31 1.44 4.90
CA THR A 9 21.47 1.65 5.77
C THR A 9 22.56 2.44 5.07
N GLN A 10 22.68 2.28 3.74
CA GLN A 10 23.62 2.97 2.86
C GLN A 10 22.92 3.26 1.52
N THR A 11 23.16 4.42 0.93
CA THR A 11 22.53 4.83 -0.34
C THR A 11 23.46 4.73 -1.55
N LYS A 12 24.68 4.21 -1.38
CA LYS A 12 25.68 4.11 -2.45
C LYS A 12 25.19 3.27 -3.64
N ASN A 13 24.51 2.16 -3.34
CA ASN A 13 24.01 1.25 -4.35
C ASN A 13 22.60 1.61 -4.85
N LEU A 14 22.00 2.70 -4.36
CA LEU A 14 20.62 3.05 -4.70
C LEU A 14 20.49 3.32 -6.21
N GLU A 15 21.32 4.21 -6.74
CA GLU A 15 21.34 4.58 -8.16
C GLU A 15 21.67 3.38 -9.06
N PRO A 16 22.77 2.62 -8.85
CA PRO A 16 23.07 1.48 -9.73
C PRO A 16 22.03 0.36 -9.66
N ILE A 17 21.36 0.15 -8.51
CA ILE A 17 20.25 -0.80 -8.44
C ILE A 17 19.07 -0.35 -9.31
N LEU A 18 18.69 0.94 -9.24
CA LEU A 18 17.60 1.47 -10.07
C LEU A 18 17.93 1.39 -11.56
N GLU A 19 19.17 1.65 -11.95
CA GLU A 19 19.63 1.48 -13.34
C GLU A 19 19.63 0.01 -13.77
N ALA A 20 20.14 -0.90 -12.94
CA ALA A 20 20.11 -2.34 -13.23
C ALA A 20 18.69 -2.86 -13.40
N ILE A 21 17.75 -2.39 -12.57
CA ILE A 21 16.32 -2.72 -12.69
C ILE A 21 15.76 -2.26 -14.05
N ARG A 22 16.10 -1.06 -14.51
CA ARG A 22 15.65 -0.54 -15.81
C ARG A 22 16.18 -1.37 -16.99
N ASN A 23 17.38 -1.91 -16.87
CA ASN A 23 18.01 -2.73 -17.90
C ASN A 23 17.62 -4.22 -17.83
N ALA A 24 17.02 -4.64 -16.73
CA ALA A 24 16.62 -6.02 -16.49
C ALA A 24 15.16 -6.27 -16.89
N GLN A 25 14.83 -7.54 -17.14
CA GLN A 25 13.44 -7.95 -17.30
C GLN A 25 12.73 -7.98 -15.94
N ALA A 26 11.49 -7.49 -15.90
CA ALA A 26 10.66 -7.54 -14.70
C ALA A 26 10.44 -9.01 -14.26
N PRO A 27 10.79 -9.37 -13.01
CA PRO A 27 10.56 -10.71 -12.50
C PRO A 27 9.09 -10.90 -12.11
N GLU A 28 8.66 -12.16 -11.94
CA GLU A 28 7.33 -12.46 -11.36
C GLU A 28 7.25 -11.95 -9.91
N LYS A 29 8.34 -12.08 -9.15
CA LYS A 29 8.47 -11.56 -7.78
C LYS A 29 9.81 -10.88 -7.56
N PHE A 30 9.76 -9.64 -7.13
CA PHE A 30 10.94 -8.85 -6.76
C PHE A 30 11.36 -9.20 -5.32
N THR A 31 12.39 -10.03 -5.20
CA THR A 31 12.94 -10.47 -3.90
C THR A 31 14.43 -10.19 -3.81
N SER A 32 15.03 -10.41 -2.63
CA SER A 32 16.49 -10.30 -2.48
C SER A 32 17.27 -11.24 -3.40
N ARG A 33 16.67 -12.36 -3.84
CA ARG A 33 17.30 -13.27 -4.80
C ARG A 33 17.47 -12.61 -6.17
N PHE A 34 16.48 -11.84 -6.62
CA PHE A 34 16.57 -11.10 -7.87
C PHE A 34 17.68 -10.03 -7.81
N LEU A 35 17.84 -9.34 -6.68
CA LEU A 35 18.96 -8.41 -6.50
C LEU A 35 20.32 -9.11 -6.62
N VAL A 36 20.46 -10.32 -6.08
CA VAL A 36 21.69 -11.12 -6.23
C VAL A 36 21.94 -11.50 -7.69
N GLU A 37 20.88 -11.87 -8.43
CA GLU A 37 20.97 -12.17 -9.88
C GLU A 37 21.41 -10.95 -10.71
N LEU A 38 21.07 -9.74 -10.26
CA LEU A 38 21.53 -8.47 -10.85
C LEU A 38 22.95 -8.06 -10.42
N GLY A 39 23.60 -8.83 -9.53
CA GLY A 39 24.95 -8.56 -9.04
C GLY A 39 25.02 -7.80 -7.71
N PHE A 40 23.91 -7.65 -6.99
CA PHE A 40 23.85 -6.98 -5.68
C PHE A 40 23.61 -8.00 -4.55
N ASP A 41 24.69 -8.50 -3.96
CA ASP A 41 24.68 -9.54 -2.92
C ASP A 41 24.78 -9.00 -1.48
N SER A 42 25.02 -7.69 -1.33
CA SER A 42 25.22 -7.07 -0.02
C SER A 42 23.98 -7.15 0.85
N THR A 43 24.19 -7.39 2.15
CA THR A 43 23.13 -7.37 3.17
C THR A 43 22.37 -6.04 3.18
N ASN A 44 23.04 -4.93 2.85
CA ASN A 44 22.44 -3.60 2.81
C ASN A 44 21.47 -3.43 1.62
N ASP A 45 21.71 -4.12 0.51
CA ASP A 45 20.91 -4.00 -0.71
C ASP A 45 19.54 -4.68 -0.54
N ARG A 46 19.46 -5.69 0.34
CA ARG A 46 18.20 -6.39 0.67
C ARG A 46 17.11 -5.44 1.19
N PHE A 47 17.48 -4.34 1.83
CA PHE A 47 16.53 -3.33 2.31
C PHE A 47 15.85 -2.56 1.17
N MET A 48 16.39 -2.61 -0.05
CA MET A 48 15.79 -1.99 -1.23
C MET A 48 14.38 -2.51 -1.51
N VAL A 49 14.14 -3.81 -1.27
CA VAL A 49 12.81 -4.42 -1.45
C VAL A 49 11.76 -3.71 -0.58
N GLY A 50 12.12 -3.36 0.66
CA GLY A 50 11.24 -2.62 1.56
C GLY A 50 10.99 -1.18 1.10
N VAL A 51 12.01 -0.51 0.57
CA VAL A 51 11.89 0.86 0.04
C VAL A 51 10.99 0.88 -1.20
N LEU A 52 11.20 -0.03 -2.15
CA LEU A 52 10.37 -0.14 -3.36
C LEU A 52 8.90 -0.43 -3.04
N ARG A 53 8.64 -1.27 -2.04
CA ARG A 53 7.28 -1.49 -1.51
C ARG A 53 6.70 -0.22 -0.90
N GLY A 54 7.48 0.49 -0.08
CA GLY A 54 7.06 1.76 0.51
C GLY A 54 6.76 2.87 -0.52
N LEU A 55 7.37 2.81 -1.70
CA LEU A 55 7.13 3.71 -2.83
C LEU A 55 5.96 3.26 -3.75
N GLY A 56 5.42 2.05 -3.54
CA GLY A 56 4.33 1.50 -4.33
C GLY A 56 4.76 0.88 -5.66
N PHE A 57 6.06 0.61 -5.85
CA PHE A 57 6.55 -0.16 -7.00
C PHE A 57 6.28 -1.65 -6.86
N LEU A 58 6.21 -2.14 -5.62
CA LEU A 58 5.91 -3.52 -5.30
C LEU A 58 4.65 -3.57 -4.44
N ASP A 59 3.87 -4.62 -4.60
CA ASP A 59 2.75 -4.92 -3.71
C ASP A 59 3.22 -5.60 -2.41
N ASP A 60 2.25 -6.01 -1.58
CA ASP A 60 2.53 -6.76 -0.36
C ASP A 60 3.05 -8.19 -0.61
N SER A 61 2.82 -8.75 -1.80
CA SER A 61 3.34 -10.06 -2.19
C SER A 61 4.77 -10.01 -2.78
N GLY A 62 5.28 -8.81 -3.07
CA GLY A 62 6.54 -8.58 -3.78
C GLY A 62 6.42 -8.63 -5.30
N ALA A 63 5.22 -8.67 -5.86
CA ALA A 63 4.98 -8.57 -7.29
C ALA A 63 5.13 -7.11 -7.77
N PRO A 64 5.76 -6.87 -8.94
CA PRO A 64 5.81 -5.55 -9.56
C PRO A 64 4.42 -4.98 -9.85
N THR A 65 4.19 -3.72 -9.49
CA THR A 65 2.94 -3.00 -9.78
C THR A 65 3.00 -2.33 -11.15
N GLU A 66 1.88 -1.80 -11.65
CA GLU A 66 1.85 -0.98 -12.87
C GLU A 66 2.86 0.18 -12.83
N ARG A 67 3.02 0.80 -11.65
CA ARG A 67 3.98 1.88 -11.44
C ARG A 67 5.43 1.43 -11.70
N TYR A 68 5.76 0.18 -11.37
CA TYR A 68 7.07 -0.39 -11.69
C TYR A 68 7.28 -0.51 -13.19
N PHE A 69 6.29 -0.98 -13.94
CA PHE A 69 6.38 -1.06 -15.40
C PHE A 69 6.50 0.33 -16.05
N SER A 70 5.80 1.34 -15.51
CA SER A 70 5.99 2.74 -15.95
C SER A 70 7.39 3.27 -15.66
N PHE A 71 8.04 2.79 -14.60
CA PHE A 71 9.40 3.18 -14.25
C PHE A 71 10.46 2.56 -15.16
N LEU A 72 10.19 1.39 -15.76
CA LEU A 72 11.09 0.78 -16.75
C LEU A 72 11.17 1.62 -18.04
N ASP A 73 10.15 2.42 -18.34
CA ASP A 73 10.21 3.39 -19.43
C ASP A 73 11.14 4.55 -19.06
N GLY A 74 12.34 4.53 -19.66
CA GLY A 74 13.39 5.51 -19.40
C GLY A 74 13.05 6.95 -19.79
N THR A 75 11.97 7.19 -20.54
CA THR A 75 11.54 8.56 -20.87
C THR A 75 10.78 9.23 -19.74
N GLN A 76 10.22 8.45 -18.82
CA GLN A 76 9.35 8.93 -17.74
C GLN A 76 9.72 8.37 -16.36
N SER A 77 10.76 7.54 -16.26
CA SER A 77 11.26 6.94 -15.01
C SER A 77 11.42 7.95 -13.88
N ASP A 78 12.00 9.11 -14.18
CA ASP A 78 12.36 10.11 -13.17
C ASP A 78 11.13 10.84 -12.63
N HIS A 79 10.11 10.98 -13.47
CA HIS A 79 8.81 11.55 -13.11
C HIS A 79 7.97 10.55 -12.30
N VAL A 80 7.94 9.29 -12.73
CA VAL A 80 7.27 8.20 -11.98
C VAL A 80 7.88 8.06 -10.59
N LEU A 81 9.21 8.17 -10.47
CA LEU A 81 9.90 8.17 -9.19
C LEU A 81 9.55 9.39 -8.33
N ALA A 82 9.48 10.59 -8.91
CA ALA A 82 9.09 11.80 -8.20
C ALA A 82 7.67 11.69 -7.63
N ASP A 83 6.72 11.18 -8.41
CA ASP A 83 5.34 10.99 -7.96
C ASP A 83 5.24 9.90 -6.89
N ALA A 84 6.00 8.81 -7.03
CA ALA A 84 6.10 7.78 -5.99
C ALA A 84 6.63 8.34 -4.65
N ILE A 85 7.65 9.21 -4.69
CA ILE A 85 8.20 9.87 -3.51
C ILE A 85 7.18 10.83 -2.90
N ARG A 86 6.47 11.63 -3.71
CA ARG A 86 5.42 12.56 -3.23
C ARG A 86 4.31 11.82 -2.50
N GLU A 87 3.89 10.67 -2.99
CA GLU A 87 2.85 9.89 -2.34
C GLU A 87 3.35 9.20 -1.06
N ALA A 88 4.50 8.54 -1.11
CA ALA A 88 5.07 7.80 0.02
C ALA A 88 5.48 8.71 1.20
N TYR A 89 5.92 9.93 0.89
CA TYR A 89 6.27 10.97 1.85
C TYR A 89 5.23 12.11 1.88
N GLY A 90 3.98 11.83 1.52
CA GLY A 90 2.93 12.85 1.41
C GLY A 90 2.76 13.71 2.67
N ASP A 91 2.91 13.13 3.86
CA ASP A 91 2.84 13.87 5.11
C ASP A 91 4.01 14.86 5.28
N LEU A 92 5.18 14.57 4.70
CA LEU A 92 6.33 15.49 4.68
C LEU A 92 6.07 16.64 3.71
N PHE A 93 5.57 16.35 2.50
CA PHE A 93 5.22 17.38 1.51
C PHE A 93 4.05 18.26 1.93
N ARG A 94 3.16 17.76 2.80
CA ARG A 94 2.10 18.55 3.44
C ARG A 94 2.64 19.59 4.41
N ILE A 95 3.75 19.29 5.09
CA ILE A 95 4.42 20.25 5.99
C ILE A 95 5.23 21.26 5.19
N ASN A 96 5.91 20.80 4.14
CA ASN A 96 6.68 21.67 3.25
C ASN A 96 6.49 21.24 1.79
N SER A 97 5.83 22.08 1.00
CA SER A 97 5.59 21.82 -0.42
C SER A 97 6.87 21.60 -1.24
N LYS A 98 8.01 22.12 -0.77
CA LYS A 98 9.34 21.94 -1.37
C LYS A 98 10.22 20.99 -0.55
N ALA A 99 9.64 19.93 0.03
CA ALA A 99 10.39 18.96 0.83
C ALA A 99 11.58 18.34 0.07
N ASN A 100 11.50 18.26 -1.25
CA ASN A 100 12.57 17.78 -2.13
C ASN A 100 13.84 18.66 -2.12
N GLU A 101 13.76 19.92 -1.70
CA GLU A 101 14.88 20.86 -1.63
C GLU A 101 15.46 21.01 -0.20
N MET A 102 14.88 20.33 0.79
CA MET A 102 15.28 20.46 2.18
C MET A 102 16.59 19.73 2.48
N ASP A 103 17.34 20.23 3.48
CA ASP A 103 18.49 19.52 4.02
C ASP A 103 18.06 18.26 4.77
N LYS A 104 18.94 17.25 4.82
CA LYS A 104 18.75 16.01 5.58
C LYS A 104 18.45 16.27 7.06
N ALA A 105 19.09 17.28 7.66
CA ALA A 105 18.86 17.65 9.06
C ALA A 105 17.43 18.12 9.29
N ASP A 106 16.92 18.97 8.41
CA ASP A 106 15.55 19.49 8.50
C ASP A 106 14.52 18.38 8.24
N VAL A 107 14.76 17.54 7.22
CA VAL A 107 13.92 16.38 6.92
C VAL A 107 13.86 15.46 8.15
N LYS A 108 14.99 15.19 8.80
CA LYS A 108 15.05 14.39 10.04
C LYS A 108 14.17 15.00 11.14
N GLN A 109 14.27 16.32 11.36
CA GLN A 109 13.47 17.00 12.38
C GLN A 109 11.97 16.92 12.07
N LYS A 110 11.56 17.10 10.81
CA LYS A 110 10.15 16.94 10.42
C LYS A 110 9.66 15.50 10.59
N LEU A 111 10.48 14.51 10.19
CA LEU A 111 10.16 13.09 10.39
C LEU A 111 10.00 12.73 11.86
N LYS A 112 10.77 13.33 12.77
CA LYS A 112 10.61 13.15 14.22
C LYS A 112 9.24 13.59 14.71
N THR A 113 8.78 14.75 14.25
CA THR A 113 7.44 15.28 14.59
C THR A 113 6.34 14.42 13.98
N LEU A 114 6.48 14.03 12.70
CA LEU A 114 5.51 13.17 12.00
C LEU A 114 5.36 11.79 12.66
N THR A 115 6.47 11.21 13.10
CA THR A 115 6.48 9.91 13.79
C THR A 115 6.17 10.01 15.28
N ARG A 116 5.88 11.21 15.80
CA ARG A 116 5.59 11.47 17.22
C ARG A 116 6.67 10.90 18.16
N GLY A 117 7.93 10.91 17.74
CA GLY A 117 9.04 10.34 18.51
C GLY A 117 9.09 8.81 18.59
N ALA A 118 8.28 8.08 17.80
CA ALA A 118 8.26 6.62 17.81
C ALA A 118 9.51 5.96 17.21
N LYS A 119 10.37 6.72 16.51
CA LYS A 119 11.60 6.24 15.87
C LYS A 119 12.82 6.86 16.54
N SER A 120 13.91 6.09 16.65
CA SER A 120 15.18 6.57 17.19
C SER A 120 15.88 7.54 16.22
N GLU A 121 16.75 8.40 16.74
CA GLU A 121 17.52 9.38 15.94
C GLU A 121 18.34 8.71 14.83
N ALA A 122 18.89 7.52 15.09
CA ALA A 122 19.65 6.76 14.10
C ALA A 122 18.77 6.29 12.93
N VAL A 123 17.54 5.85 13.21
CA VAL A 123 16.58 5.46 12.17
C VAL A 123 16.12 6.68 11.37
N LEU A 124 15.80 7.78 12.05
CA LEU A 124 15.40 9.03 11.38
C LEU A 124 16.49 9.57 10.46
N THR A 125 17.76 9.45 10.87
CA THR A 125 18.91 9.84 10.02
C THR A 125 18.98 9.00 8.75
N LYS A 126 18.78 7.67 8.85
CA LYS A 126 18.74 6.76 7.70
C LYS A 126 17.55 7.04 6.79
N MET A 127 16.38 7.32 7.36
CA MET A 127 15.19 7.71 6.60
C MET A 127 15.43 9.01 5.82
N ALA A 128 15.95 10.05 6.48
CA ALA A 128 16.26 11.33 5.85
C ALA A 128 17.33 11.19 4.75
N MET A 129 18.37 10.39 4.99
CA MET A 129 19.39 10.07 3.99
C MET A 129 18.78 9.37 2.76
N THR A 130 17.91 8.38 2.98
CA THR A 130 17.23 7.64 1.89
C THR A 130 16.36 8.58 1.07
N PHE A 131 15.53 9.39 1.73
CA PHE A 131 14.70 10.40 1.08
C PHE A 131 15.53 11.38 0.24
N ALA A 132 16.59 11.96 0.81
CA ALA A 132 17.44 12.90 0.08
C ALA A 132 18.13 12.24 -1.12
N SER A 133 18.56 10.98 -1.02
CA SER A 133 19.12 10.24 -2.15
C SER A 133 18.08 9.95 -3.23
N LEU A 134 16.85 9.57 -2.86
CA LEU A 134 15.75 9.38 -3.81
C LEU A 134 15.39 10.68 -4.54
N CYS A 135 15.34 11.80 -3.82
CA CYS A 135 15.03 13.10 -4.40
C CYS A 135 16.06 13.58 -5.43
N LYS A 136 17.32 13.16 -5.31
CA LYS A 136 18.37 13.50 -6.29
C LYS A 136 18.20 12.81 -7.64
N LEU A 137 17.60 11.62 -7.64
CA LEU A 137 17.37 10.83 -8.85
C LEU A 137 16.01 11.12 -9.50
N ALA A 138 15.15 11.85 -8.80
CA ALA A 138 13.78 12.12 -9.22
C ALA A 138 13.65 13.51 -9.84
N ASN A 139 12.84 13.63 -10.89
CA ASN A 139 12.57 14.90 -11.55
C ASN A 139 11.23 15.49 -11.08
N PHE A 140 11.30 16.45 -10.16
CA PHE A 140 10.13 17.16 -9.63
C PHE A 140 9.67 18.34 -10.50
N LYS A 141 10.36 18.65 -11.60
CA LYS A 141 10.06 19.82 -12.46
C LYS A 141 8.74 19.59 -13.20
N ALA A 142 7.73 20.40 -12.84
CA ALA A 142 6.36 20.45 -13.34
C ALA A 142 5.61 19.10 -13.40
N ALA A 143 4.75 18.89 -12.39
CA ALA A 143 3.81 17.80 -12.31
C ALA A 143 2.66 17.96 -13.33
N SER A 144 2.45 16.98 -14.21
CA SER A 144 1.16 16.28 -14.38
C SER A 144 1.21 15.39 -15.63
N VAL A 145 1.52 14.11 -15.46
CA VAL A 145 0.90 13.10 -16.32
C VAL A 145 -0.08 12.36 -15.41
N ALA A 146 -1.33 12.78 -15.49
CA ALA A 146 -2.43 12.30 -14.68
C ALA A 146 -2.52 10.77 -14.71
N GLN A 147 -2.28 10.12 -13.57
CA GLN A 147 -2.85 8.81 -13.30
C GLN A 147 -4.36 9.01 -13.11
N LYS A 148 -5.13 8.72 -14.17
CA LYS A 148 -6.58 8.55 -14.05
C LYS A 148 -6.84 7.45 -13.03
N PRO A 149 -7.78 7.63 -12.08
CA PRO A 149 -8.20 6.53 -11.22
C PRO A 149 -8.76 5.41 -12.11
N LYS A 150 -8.17 4.22 -12.02
CA LYS A 150 -8.72 3.00 -12.61
C LYS A 150 -10.04 2.69 -11.91
N THR A 151 -11.13 3.24 -12.43
CA THR A 151 -12.47 2.70 -12.22
C THR A 151 -12.48 1.32 -12.84
N THR A 152 -12.40 0.28 -12.03
CA THR A 152 -12.76 -1.10 -12.41
C THR A 152 -14.13 -1.08 -13.11
N PRO A 153 -14.24 -1.40 -14.40
CA PRO A 153 -15.49 -1.91 -14.93
C PRO A 153 -15.56 -3.34 -14.42
N LYS A 154 -16.44 -3.60 -13.44
CA LYS A 154 -16.96 -4.96 -13.25
C LYS A 154 -17.50 -5.39 -14.61
N THR A 155 -16.83 -6.34 -15.24
CA THR A 155 -17.21 -6.90 -16.53
C THR A 155 -18.61 -7.49 -16.39
N ALA A 156 -19.60 -6.75 -16.88
CA ALA A 156 -20.94 -7.25 -17.16
C ALA A 156 -20.84 -8.15 -18.38
N TRP A 157 -20.60 -9.44 -18.17
CA TRP A 157 -20.75 -10.46 -19.19
C TRP A 157 -21.41 -11.70 -18.57
N GLU A 158 -22.75 -11.74 -18.61
CA GLU A 158 -23.48 -12.99 -18.84
C GLU A 158 -24.93 -12.63 -19.16
N ARG A 159 -25.18 -12.23 -20.40
CA ARG A 159 -26.51 -12.35 -21.02
C ARG A 159 -26.36 -13.07 -22.35
N ARG A 160 -26.60 -14.38 -22.32
CA ARG A 160 -27.15 -15.24 -23.39
C ARG A 160 -27.27 -16.66 -22.82
N GLY A 161 -28.44 -17.26 -22.66
CA GLY A 161 -29.80 -16.80 -22.92
C GLY A 161 -30.81 -17.92 -22.67
N SER A 162 -32.08 -17.66 -22.94
CA SER A 162 -32.96 -18.61 -23.63
C SER A 162 -34.18 -17.86 -24.16
N THR A 163 -34.59 -18.29 -25.33
CA THR A 163 -35.63 -17.76 -26.22
C THR A 163 -37.04 -17.85 -25.65
N THR A 164 -37.88 -17.00 -26.20
CA THR A 164 -39.33 -16.78 -26.08
C THR A 164 -40.24 -17.99 -26.32
N GLU A 165 -41.40 -17.88 -25.67
CA GLU A 165 -42.76 -18.28 -26.08
C GLU A 165 -43.25 -19.73 -25.92
N GLY A 166 -44.36 -19.83 -25.19
CA GLY A 166 -45.17 -21.02 -24.99
C GLY A 166 -46.33 -20.73 -24.03
N ILE A 167 -47.30 -19.93 -24.48
CA ILE A 167 -48.61 -19.77 -23.85
C ILE A 167 -49.45 -21.01 -24.19
N VAL A 168 -49.91 -21.76 -23.18
CA VAL A 168 -51.27 -22.34 -23.20
C VAL A 168 -51.80 -22.57 -21.79
N ASP A 169 -53.01 -22.04 -21.65
CA ASP A 169 -54.03 -22.12 -20.62
C ASP A 169 -54.30 -23.52 -20.02
N ALA A 170 -54.51 -23.60 -18.70
CA ALA A 170 -55.37 -24.62 -18.09
C ALA A 170 -55.80 -24.24 -16.65
N VAL A 171 -57.00 -23.67 -16.57
CA VAL A 171 -57.88 -23.49 -15.41
C VAL A 171 -58.09 -24.78 -14.59
N ARG A 172 -57.95 -24.73 -13.26
CA ARG A 172 -58.91 -25.23 -12.23
C ARG A 172 -58.33 -25.31 -10.79
N GLY A 173 -59.09 -24.79 -9.81
CA GLY A 173 -59.07 -25.22 -8.40
C GLY A 173 -58.79 -24.10 -7.40
N ARG A 174 -59.81 -23.35 -6.94
CA ARG A 174 -60.48 -23.50 -5.62
C ARG A 174 -59.53 -23.36 -4.41
N GLY A 175 -59.73 -22.28 -3.63
CA GLY A 175 -59.09 -21.99 -2.32
C GLY A 175 -59.60 -22.88 -1.17
N PRO A 176 -59.68 -22.42 0.11
CA PRO A 176 -59.36 -21.09 0.65
C PRO A 176 -58.74 -21.08 2.09
N THR A 177 -58.50 -19.87 2.63
CA THR A 177 -58.56 -19.40 4.04
C THR A 177 -57.64 -19.98 5.16
N GLY A 178 -57.03 -19.05 5.92
CA GLY A 178 -56.54 -19.25 7.31
C GLY A 178 -55.35 -18.32 7.63
N GLN A 179 -55.51 -17.03 7.92
CA GLN A 179 -55.80 -16.43 9.24
C GLN A 179 -54.97 -16.93 10.44
N SER A 180 -54.09 -16.02 10.89
CA SER A 180 -53.73 -15.62 12.27
C SER A 180 -53.08 -16.62 13.25
N LYS A 181 -51.91 -16.20 13.78
CA LYS A 181 -51.64 -15.85 15.20
C LYS A 181 -50.12 -15.65 15.40
N GLU A 182 -49.69 -14.44 15.74
CA GLU A 182 -49.31 -14.05 17.11
C GLU A 182 -48.19 -14.90 17.72
N GLY A 183 -47.04 -14.25 17.93
CA GLY A 183 -45.87 -14.83 18.61
C GLY A 183 -44.88 -13.73 18.99
N LEU A 184 -45.33 -12.82 19.86
CA LEU A 184 -44.52 -11.79 20.51
C LEU A 184 -43.52 -12.43 21.50
N ARG A 185 -42.21 -12.17 21.29
CA ARG A 185 -41.16 -11.89 22.31
C ARG A 185 -40.85 -13.01 23.37
N PRO A 186 -39.78 -12.94 24.21
CA PRO A 186 -38.82 -11.85 24.43
C PRO A 186 -37.33 -12.24 24.50
N CYS A 187 -36.50 -11.18 24.55
CA CYS A 187 -35.19 -11.11 25.18
C CYS A 187 -35.10 -11.91 26.48
N LEU A 188 -33.90 -12.42 26.79
CA LEU A 188 -33.29 -12.78 28.10
C LEU A 188 -32.13 -13.72 27.72
N GLN A 189 -30.91 -13.71 28.24
CA GLN A 189 -30.32 -13.09 29.42
C GLN A 189 -28.81 -13.38 29.29
N TYR A 190 -27.95 -12.36 29.29
CA TYR A 190 -26.52 -12.55 29.57
C TYR A 190 -26.35 -12.81 31.07
N PRO A 191 -25.61 -13.85 31.51
CA PRO A 191 -25.18 -13.91 32.89
C PRO A 191 -23.91 -13.05 33.09
N ARG A 192 -24.11 -11.91 33.76
CA ARG A 192 -23.13 -11.30 34.65
C ARG A 192 -22.79 -12.30 35.76
N ARG A 193 -21.52 -12.64 35.98
CA ARG A 193 -21.06 -13.04 37.31
C ARG A 193 -19.68 -12.47 37.61
N ALA A 194 -19.72 -11.43 38.43
CA ALA A 194 -18.59 -10.96 39.21
C ALA A 194 -18.23 -12.00 40.27
N ALA A 195 -16.94 -12.20 40.52
CA ALA A 195 -16.44 -12.70 41.80
C ALA A 195 -15.05 -12.12 42.05
N VAL A 196 -15.05 -11.04 42.82
CA VAL A 196 -13.91 -10.47 43.53
C VAL A 196 -13.58 -11.38 44.71
N HIS A 197 -12.32 -11.77 44.88
CA HIS A 197 -11.77 -12.12 46.20
C HIS A 197 -10.29 -11.74 46.28
N PRO A 198 -9.90 -10.84 47.19
CA PRO A 198 -8.51 -10.70 47.64
C PRO A 198 -8.22 -11.73 48.74
N ARG A 199 -7.06 -12.40 48.69
CA ARG A 199 -6.50 -13.14 49.84
C ARG A 199 -5.49 -12.25 50.58
N PRO A 200 -5.56 -12.14 51.91
CA PRO A 200 -4.54 -11.50 52.71
C PRO A 200 -3.45 -12.49 53.17
N SER A 201 -2.27 -11.89 53.36
CA SER A 201 -1.10 -12.20 54.17
C SER A 201 -1.14 -13.39 55.15
N GLY A 202 -0.07 -14.18 55.13
CA GLY A 202 0.35 -15.10 56.19
C GLY A 202 1.88 -15.15 56.24
N LEU A 203 2.40 -15.15 57.47
CA LEU A 203 3.78 -15.07 57.95
C LEU A 203 4.83 -15.89 57.19
#